data_AF-A0A7V8YXZ3-F1
#
_entry.id   AF-A0A7V8YXZ3-F1
#
_cell.length_a   1.000
_cell.length_b   1.000
_cell.length_c   1.000
_cell.angle_alpha   90.00
_cell.angle_beta   90.00
_cell.angle_gamma   90.00
#
_symmetry.space_group_name_H-M   'P 1'
#
loop_
_entity.id
_entity.type
_entity.pdbx_description
1 polymer ?
#
loop_
_entity_poly.entity_id
_entity_poly.type
_entity_poly.pdbx_seq_one_letter_code
_entity_poly.pdbx_strand_id
1 'polypeptide(L)'
;CIHIGQKYVESPFEAPSKDVEVLNYAQRFVDALRTIPETEVISQPSWELYHMSPEAFDERLKWATTIVFADVETKCLMLHPDFFQRVKWGDEPLVFPDRFDLLRDWVMRGGHFHMNGGWLSFAGELGKGGWGRSRFHDALPVECLHHDDLIESTAGYNVRCTLPDNPLVKNLDWSTAPPLLGFNECRVREGSDSIVEIENQGHWHPLLAAHKLGAGFVTCWMTGASPHWGINFMKWHSYRQFWTQIFRRENST
;
A
#
# COMPACT_ATOMS: atom_id res chain seq x y z
N CYS A 1 -9.68 7.06 -35.79
CA CYS A 1 -9.27 5.74 -36.29
C CYS A 1 -7.75 5.73 -36.36
N ILE A 2 -7.07 4.89 -35.60
CA ILE A 2 -5.60 4.76 -35.70
C ILE A 2 -5.34 3.39 -36.30
N HIS A 3 -4.64 3.38 -37.43
CA HIS A 3 -4.10 2.18 -38.03
C HIS A 3 -2.67 2.03 -37.54
N ILE A 4 -2.42 1.03 -36.70
CA ILE A 4 -1.09 0.61 -36.28
C ILE A 4 -0.79 -0.61 -37.15
N GLY A 5 0.16 -0.47 -38.08
CA GLY A 5 0.48 -1.50 -39.09
C GLY A 5 0.95 -2.82 -38.47
N GLN A 6 1.46 -3.74 -39.30
CA GLN A 6 1.95 -5.02 -38.80
C GLN A 6 3.28 -4.86 -38.04
N LYS A 7 3.33 -5.42 -36.82
CA LYS A 7 4.55 -5.47 -36.00
C LYS A 7 5.29 -6.78 -36.28
N TYR A 8 6.53 -6.67 -36.76
CA TYR A 8 7.45 -7.79 -36.97
C TYR A 8 8.62 -7.68 -35.98
N VAL A 9 8.84 -8.74 -35.21
CA VAL A 9 9.91 -8.86 -34.22
C VAL A 9 11.00 -9.76 -34.79
N GLU A 10 12.04 -9.16 -35.38
CA GLU A 10 13.08 -9.90 -36.12
C GLU A 10 14.30 -10.25 -35.27
N SER A 11 14.32 -9.86 -33.99
CA SER A 11 15.49 -10.05 -33.12
C SER A 11 15.08 -10.38 -31.68
N PRO A 12 15.76 -11.35 -31.02
CA PRO A 12 15.62 -11.57 -29.58
C PRO A 12 16.17 -10.39 -28.75
N PHE A 13 16.82 -9.41 -29.39
CA PHE A 13 17.31 -8.18 -28.78
C PHE A 13 16.41 -6.97 -29.05
N GLU A 14 15.12 -7.14 -29.33
CA GLU A 14 14.22 -5.99 -29.53
C GLU A 14 13.99 -5.18 -28.22
N ALA A 15 14.08 -5.83 -27.06
CA ALA A 15 13.98 -5.15 -25.75
C ALA A 15 15.02 -5.70 -24.74
N PRO A 16 16.33 -5.55 -25.01
CA PRO A 16 17.35 -6.05 -24.10
C PRO A 16 17.50 -5.06 -22.94
N SER A 17 17.02 -5.44 -21.75
CA SER A 17 17.37 -4.76 -20.51
C SER A 17 18.78 -5.19 -20.09
N LYS A 18 19.71 -4.24 -20.03
CA LYS A 18 21.13 -4.51 -19.73
C LYS A 18 21.48 -4.44 -18.24
N ASP A 19 20.57 -3.91 -17.42
CA ASP A 19 20.73 -3.78 -15.97
C ASP A 19 19.37 -3.52 -15.29
N VAL A 20 19.32 -3.66 -13.96
CA VAL A 20 18.17 -3.31 -13.12
C VAL A 20 18.67 -2.61 -11.84
N GLU A 21 18.25 -1.36 -11.65
CA GLU A 21 18.50 -0.60 -10.42
C GLU A 21 17.20 -0.50 -9.59
N VAL A 22 17.32 -0.67 -8.27
CA VAL A 22 16.20 -0.48 -7.33
C VAL A 22 16.30 0.91 -6.71
N LEU A 23 15.34 1.78 -6.99
CA LEU A 23 15.28 3.14 -6.47
C LEU A 23 14.19 3.26 -5.39
N ASN A 24 14.55 3.80 -4.22
CA ASN A 24 13.58 4.07 -3.14
C ASN A 24 13.04 5.50 -3.21
N TYR A 25 11.95 5.70 -3.95
CA TYR A 25 11.26 6.99 -4.01
C TYR A 25 10.54 7.37 -2.71
N ALA A 26 10.38 6.43 -1.77
CA ALA A 26 9.76 6.63 -0.46
C ALA A 26 10.78 7.02 0.63
N GLN A 27 12.02 7.40 0.29
CA GLN A 27 13.04 7.74 1.29
C GLN A 27 12.57 8.83 2.28
N ARG A 28 11.87 9.86 1.81
CA ARG A 28 11.33 10.91 2.70
C ARG A 28 10.28 10.40 3.68
N PHE A 29 9.50 9.40 3.27
CA PHE A 29 8.54 8.72 4.13
C PHE A 29 9.29 7.92 5.21
N VAL A 30 10.27 7.11 4.82
CA VAL A 30 11.16 6.37 5.74
C VAL A 30 11.84 7.30 6.74
N ASP A 31 12.36 8.44 6.28
CA ASP A 31 13.01 9.43 7.13
C ASP A 31 12.03 10.07 8.13
N ALA A 32 10.76 10.26 7.74
CA ALA A 32 9.73 10.74 8.67
C ALA A 32 9.47 9.71 9.78
N LEU A 33 9.40 8.42 9.45
CA LEU A 33 9.18 7.35 10.43
C LEU A 33 10.36 7.23 11.42
N ARG A 34 11.59 7.40 10.95
CA ARG A 34 12.80 7.41 11.80
C ARG A 34 12.85 8.56 12.80
N THR A 35 11.98 9.56 12.68
CA THR A 35 11.86 10.62 13.70
C THR A 35 10.98 10.24 14.89
N ILE A 36 10.27 9.10 14.82
CA ILE A 36 9.54 8.56 15.97
C ILE A 36 10.59 8.03 16.97
N PRO A 37 10.52 8.42 18.26
CA PRO A 37 11.45 7.92 19.28
C PRO A 37 11.47 6.38 19.32
N GLU A 38 12.66 5.82 19.59
CA GLU A 38 12.85 4.37 19.78
C GLU A 38 12.35 3.50 18.60
N THR A 39 12.30 4.07 17.39
CA THR A 39 11.81 3.38 16.19
C THR A 39 12.96 2.98 15.27
N GLU A 40 13.03 1.69 14.97
CA GLU A 40 13.86 1.15 13.89
C GLU A 40 13.00 0.94 12.64
N VAL A 41 13.50 1.36 11.47
CA VAL A 41 12.77 1.26 10.20
C VAL A 41 13.61 0.49 9.19
N ILE A 42 13.11 -0.68 8.81
CA ILE A 42 13.61 -1.50 7.70
C ILE A 42 12.75 -1.20 6.47
N SER A 43 13.40 -0.80 5.37
CA SER A 43 12.76 -0.56 4.07
C SER A 43 13.35 -1.54 3.07
N GLN A 44 12.51 -2.34 2.44
CA GLN A 44 12.90 -3.35 1.45
C GLN A 44 12.01 -3.24 0.21
N PRO A 45 12.52 -3.52 -1.00
CA PRO A 45 11.70 -3.56 -2.19
C PRO A 45 10.75 -4.76 -2.17
N SER A 46 9.63 -4.65 -2.89
CA SER A 46 8.67 -5.75 -3.07
C SER A 46 9.30 -7.01 -3.69
N TRP A 47 10.42 -6.85 -4.40
CA TRP A 47 11.23 -7.94 -4.91
C TRP A 47 11.75 -8.86 -3.79
N GLU A 48 12.23 -8.28 -2.68
CA GLU A 48 12.67 -9.07 -1.53
C GLU A 48 11.49 -9.74 -0.82
N LEU A 49 10.32 -9.08 -0.78
CA LEU A 49 9.09 -9.70 -0.27
C LEU A 49 8.72 -10.94 -1.11
N TYR A 50 8.74 -10.86 -2.44
CA TYR A 50 8.48 -12.03 -3.30
C TYR A 50 9.42 -13.21 -3.00
N HIS A 51 10.70 -12.94 -2.71
CA HIS A 51 11.69 -13.97 -2.40
C HIS A 51 11.67 -14.48 -0.94
N MET A 52 10.86 -13.87 -0.07
CA MET A 52 10.77 -14.24 1.34
C MET A 52 9.93 -15.50 1.54
N SER A 53 10.47 -16.51 2.20
CA SER A 53 9.67 -17.68 2.60
C SER A 53 8.61 -17.28 3.64
N PRO A 54 7.53 -18.06 3.82
CA PRO A 54 6.53 -17.76 4.84
C PRO A 54 7.10 -17.71 6.26
N GLU A 55 8.11 -18.53 6.58
CA GLU A 55 8.78 -18.49 7.88
C GLU A 55 9.56 -17.20 8.06
N ALA A 56 10.33 -16.77 7.06
CA ALA A 56 11.05 -15.49 7.11
C ALA A 56 10.08 -14.31 7.19
N PHE A 57 8.91 -14.40 6.53
CA PHE A 57 7.85 -13.40 6.64
C PHE A 57 7.25 -13.36 8.04
N ASP A 58 6.94 -14.52 8.64
CA ASP A 58 6.44 -14.60 10.01
C ASP A 58 7.45 -14.04 11.03
N GLU A 59 8.76 -14.28 10.85
CA GLU A 59 9.78 -13.66 11.69
C GLU A 59 9.84 -12.13 11.54
N ARG A 60 9.62 -11.59 10.33
CA ARG A 60 9.49 -10.14 10.12
C ARG A 60 8.25 -9.59 10.83
N LEU A 61 7.12 -10.30 10.78
CA LEU A 61 5.91 -9.92 11.50
C LEU A 61 6.16 -9.90 13.03
N LYS A 62 6.81 -10.92 13.59
CA LYS A 62 7.14 -10.97 15.03
C LYS A 62 8.06 -9.85 15.48
N TRP A 63 8.98 -9.43 14.62
CA TRP A 63 9.89 -8.32 14.90
C TRP A 63 9.19 -6.95 14.86
N ALA A 64 8.23 -6.77 13.94
CA ALA A 64 7.60 -5.49 13.69
C ALA A 64 6.37 -5.24 14.59
N THR A 65 6.18 -3.98 14.98
CA THR A 65 4.90 -3.48 15.51
C THR A 65 3.97 -3.00 14.40
N THR A 66 4.55 -2.56 13.28
CA THR A 66 3.84 -1.99 12.14
C THR A 66 4.44 -2.53 10.85
N ILE A 67 3.58 -2.93 9.91
CA ILE A 67 3.96 -3.32 8.55
C ILE A 67 3.28 -2.36 7.58
N VAL A 68 4.08 -1.78 6.68
CA VAL A 68 3.61 -0.86 5.65
C VAL A 68 3.84 -1.47 4.28
N PHE A 69 2.78 -1.60 3.48
CA PHE A 69 2.90 -1.87 2.05
C PHE A 69 2.55 -0.62 1.25
N ALA A 70 3.41 -0.29 0.30
CA ALA A 70 3.24 0.84 -0.61
C ALA A 70 3.59 0.38 -2.02
N ASP A 71 2.59 0.38 -2.90
CA ASP A 71 2.74 -0.05 -4.29
C ASP A 71 3.20 -1.52 -4.43
N VAL A 72 2.52 -2.42 -3.70
CA VAL A 72 2.83 -3.87 -3.63
C VAL A 72 1.64 -4.68 -4.09
N GLU A 73 1.78 -5.42 -5.20
CA GLU A 73 0.72 -6.31 -5.69
C GLU A 73 0.64 -7.61 -4.89
N THR A 74 -0.55 -8.20 -4.87
CA THR A 74 -0.83 -9.45 -4.15
C THR A 74 0.04 -10.64 -4.57
N LYS A 75 0.53 -10.68 -5.81
CA LYS A 75 1.42 -11.76 -6.28
C LYS A 75 2.72 -11.85 -5.48
N CYS A 76 3.21 -10.75 -4.93
CA CYS A 76 4.38 -10.73 -4.05
C CYS A 76 4.17 -11.55 -2.77
N LEU A 77 2.92 -11.81 -2.36
CA LEU A 77 2.58 -12.66 -1.21
C LEU A 77 2.09 -14.05 -1.64
N MET A 78 1.32 -14.14 -2.72
CA MET A 78 0.70 -15.40 -3.20
C MET A 78 1.71 -16.38 -3.81
N LEU A 79 2.73 -15.87 -4.50
CA LEU A 79 3.68 -16.71 -5.21
C LEU A 79 4.92 -16.95 -4.36
N HIS A 80 5.45 -18.18 -4.45
CA HIS A 80 6.72 -18.57 -3.88
C HIS A 80 7.69 -18.92 -5.02
N PRO A 81 8.97 -18.49 -4.99
CA PRO A 81 9.93 -18.77 -6.07
C PRO A 81 10.10 -20.26 -6.37
N ASP A 82 9.91 -21.12 -5.37
CA ASP A 82 10.03 -22.57 -5.51
C ASP A 82 8.97 -23.18 -6.45
N PHE A 83 7.83 -22.49 -6.67
CA PHE A 83 6.84 -22.91 -7.67
C PHE A 83 7.41 -22.98 -9.08
N PHE A 84 8.52 -22.28 -9.36
CA PHE A 84 9.17 -22.26 -10.67
C PHE A 84 10.51 -23.01 -10.69
N GLN A 85 10.91 -23.63 -9.58
CA GLN A 85 12.15 -24.39 -9.47
C GLN A 85 11.88 -25.89 -9.60
N ARG A 86 12.03 -26.43 -10.82
CA ARG A 86 11.76 -27.85 -11.13
C ARG A 86 12.42 -28.84 -10.18
N VAL A 87 13.62 -28.52 -9.70
CA VAL A 87 14.38 -29.36 -8.76
C VAL A 87 13.69 -29.54 -7.40
N LYS A 88 12.73 -28.67 -7.06
CA LYS A 88 11.97 -28.70 -5.80
C LYS A 88 10.59 -29.34 -5.92
N TRP A 89 10.17 -29.78 -7.11
CA TRP A 89 8.80 -30.24 -7.32
C TRP A 89 8.51 -31.63 -6.76
N GLY A 90 9.54 -32.45 -6.49
CA GLY A 90 9.43 -33.74 -5.80
C GLY A 90 8.29 -34.64 -6.30
N ASP A 91 7.86 -35.59 -5.46
CA ASP A 91 6.66 -36.39 -5.67
C ASP A 91 5.46 -35.91 -4.82
N GLU A 92 5.71 -35.03 -3.84
CA GLU A 92 4.71 -34.50 -2.91
C GLU A 92 4.15 -33.14 -3.36
N PRO A 93 2.90 -32.80 -3.03
CA PRO A 93 2.34 -31.48 -3.31
C PRO A 93 3.16 -30.34 -2.68
N LEU A 94 3.62 -29.41 -3.52
CA LEU A 94 4.38 -28.24 -3.09
C LEU A 94 3.44 -27.14 -2.56
N VAL A 95 3.24 -27.11 -1.23
CA VAL A 95 2.38 -26.15 -0.54
C VAL A 95 3.12 -25.45 0.61
N PHE A 96 2.67 -24.25 0.96
CA PHE A 96 3.25 -23.44 2.04
C PHE A 96 2.15 -22.69 2.81
N PRO A 97 2.41 -22.21 4.04
CA PRO A 97 1.51 -21.28 4.72
C PRO A 97 1.24 -20.02 3.89
N ASP A 98 -0.02 -19.59 3.82
CA ASP A 98 -0.40 -18.39 3.08
C ASP A 98 -0.01 -17.13 3.87
N ARG A 99 0.79 -16.24 3.26
CA ARG A 99 1.29 -15.03 3.92
C ARG A 99 0.20 -14.01 4.22
N PHE A 100 -0.94 -14.02 3.52
CA PHE A 100 -2.08 -13.20 3.92
C PHE A 100 -2.71 -13.67 5.22
N ASP A 101 -2.79 -14.98 5.44
CA ASP A 101 -3.31 -15.53 6.69
C ASP A 101 -2.36 -15.17 7.85
N LEU A 102 -1.03 -15.31 7.64
CA LEU A 102 -0.02 -14.90 8.62
C LEU A 102 -0.14 -13.40 8.97
N LEU A 103 -0.28 -12.54 7.95
CA LEU A 103 -0.46 -11.10 8.15
C LEU A 103 -1.75 -10.80 8.92
N ARG A 104 -2.87 -11.42 8.55
CA ARG A 104 -4.17 -11.23 9.23
C ARG A 104 -4.08 -11.66 10.70
N ASP A 105 -3.52 -12.82 10.95
CA ASP A 105 -3.37 -13.34 12.31
C ASP A 105 -2.43 -12.46 13.15
N TRP A 106 -1.38 -11.88 12.55
CA TRP A 106 -0.52 -10.91 13.21
C TRP A 106 -1.26 -9.61 13.56
N VAL A 107 -2.07 -9.05 12.65
CA VAL A 107 -2.91 -7.88 12.96
C VAL A 107 -3.89 -8.21 14.08
N MET A 108 -4.57 -9.36 14.01
CA MET A 108 -5.53 -9.80 15.05
C MET A 108 -4.90 -9.88 16.45
N ARG A 109 -3.58 -10.12 16.55
CA ARG A 109 -2.83 -10.16 17.81
C ARG A 109 -2.26 -8.82 18.29
N GLY A 110 -2.51 -7.71 17.57
CA GLY A 110 -2.05 -6.38 17.97
C GLY A 110 -1.14 -5.68 16.96
N GLY A 111 -0.87 -6.29 15.81
CA GLY A 111 -0.11 -5.64 14.74
C GLY A 111 -0.86 -4.49 14.10
N HIS A 112 -0.14 -3.47 13.65
CA HIS A 112 -0.69 -2.38 12.84
C HIS A 112 -0.32 -2.55 11.36
N PHE A 113 -1.28 -2.89 10.51
CA PHE A 113 -1.06 -2.92 9.07
C PHE A 113 -1.45 -1.59 8.41
N HIS A 114 -0.59 -1.07 7.54
CA HIS A 114 -0.86 0.12 6.75
C HIS A 114 -0.63 -0.14 5.26
N MET A 115 -1.56 0.32 4.44
CA MET A 115 -1.43 0.29 2.98
C MET A 115 -1.45 1.70 2.41
N ASN A 116 -0.40 2.07 1.69
CA ASN A 116 -0.39 3.23 0.81
C ASN A 116 -0.87 2.84 -0.59
N GLY A 117 -1.57 3.76 -1.24
CA GLY A 117 -2.00 3.66 -2.62
C GLY A 117 -0.86 3.74 -3.62
N GLY A 118 -1.19 3.37 -4.85
CA GLY A 118 -0.26 3.21 -5.96
C GLY A 118 -0.86 2.33 -7.03
N TRP A 119 -0.14 2.17 -8.12
CA TRP A 119 -0.57 1.37 -9.28
C TRP A 119 -0.68 -0.13 -8.97
N LEU A 120 0.02 -0.62 -7.96
CA LEU A 120 0.03 -2.02 -7.52
C LEU A 120 -0.64 -2.21 -6.15
N SER A 121 -1.25 -1.18 -5.58
CA SER A 121 -2.07 -1.28 -4.37
C SER A 121 -3.55 -1.44 -4.71
N PHE A 122 -4.38 -1.82 -3.72
CA PHE A 122 -5.83 -1.97 -3.87
C PHE A 122 -6.23 -2.82 -5.10
N ALA A 123 -7.13 -2.35 -5.96
CA ALA A 123 -7.35 -2.99 -7.25
C ALA A 123 -6.18 -2.71 -8.20
N GLY A 124 -5.75 -1.46 -8.29
CA GLY A 124 -4.56 -1.01 -9.02
C GLY A 124 -4.74 -0.96 -10.54
N GLU A 125 -3.67 -0.59 -11.24
CA GLU A 125 -3.58 -0.50 -12.69
C GLU A 125 -4.04 -1.82 -13.34
N LEU A 126 -5.10 -1.76 -14.15
CA LEU A 126 -5.70 -2.92 -14.81
C LEU A 126 -6.09 -4.06 -13.83
N GLY A 127 -6.35 -3.74 -12.56
CA GLY A 127 -6.64 -4.73 -11.51
C GLY A 127 -5.43 -5.55 -11.06
N LYS A 128 -4.20 -5.10 -11.35
CA LYS A 128 -2.96 -5.83 -11.04
C LYS A 128 -2.62 -5.83 -9.56
N GLY A 129 -3.01 -4.81 -8.79
CA GLY A 129 -2.84 -4.80 -7.34
C GLY A 129 -3.53 -6.00 -6.71
N GLY A 130 -4.78 -6.25 -7.11
CA GLY A 130 -5.50 -7.50 -6.86
C GLY A 130 -5.96 -7.73 -5.42
N TRP A 131 -5.82 -6.75 -4.54
CA TRP A 131 -6.10 -6.88 -3.10
C TRP A 131 -7.56 -7.22 -2.79
N GLY A 132 -8.51 -6.73 -3.59
CA GLY A 132 -9.94 -7.06 -3.48
C GLY A 132 -10.27 -8.55 -3.69
N ARG A 133 -9.32 -9.35 -4.20
CA ARG A 133 -9.44 -10.81 -4.39
C ARG A 133 -8.48 -11.61 -3.52
N SER A 134 -7.71 -10.94 -2.66
CA SER A 134 -6.78 -11.60 -1.74
C SER A 134 -7.52 -12.19 -0.54
N ARG A 135 -6.88 -13.11 0.18
CA ARG A 135 -7.40 -13.62 1.47
C ARG A 135 -7.39 -12.59 2.61
N PHE A 136 -6.86 -11.38 2.34
CA PHE A 136 -6.78 -10.27 3.28
C PHE A 136 -7.79 -9.15 2.96
N HIS A 137 -8.63 -9.31 1.94
CA HIS A 137 -9.50 -8.24 1.44
C HIS A 137 -10.49 -7.69 2.49
N ASP A 138 -10.97 -8.54 3.39
CA ASP A 138 -11.92 -8.23 4.46
C ASP A 138 -11.26 -7.54 5.66
N ALA A 139 -9.95 -7.70 5.82
CA ALA A 139 -9.13 -7.02 6.81
C ALA A 139 -8.83 -5.56 6.44
N LEU A 140 -9.10 -5.12 5.20
CA LEU A 140 -8.95 -3.72 4.82
C LEU A 140 -10.16 -2.90 5.27
N PRO A 141 -9.99 -1.65 5.76
CA PRO A 141 -11.10 -0.74 6.10
C PRO A 141 -11.85 -0.23 4.87
N VAL A 142 -11.48 -0.68 3.67
CA VAL A 142 -12.09 -0.33 2.40
C VAL A 142 -12.32 -1.55 1.53
N GLU A 143 -13.27 -1.44 0.61
CA GLU A 143 -13.54 -2.38 -0.45
C GLU A 143 -12.88 -1.89 -1.74
N CYS A 144 -11.99 -2.71 -2.30
CA CYS A 144 -11.39 -2.46 -3.61
C CYS A 144 -12.43 -2.68 -4.71
N LEU A 145 -12.31 -1.92 -5.80
CA LEU A 145 -13.11 -2.18 -7.00
C LEU A 145 -12.72 -3.51 -7.67
N HIS A 146 -13.56 -3.97 -8.60
CA HIS A 146 -13.31 -5.19 -9.38
C HIS A 146 -12.59 -4.91 -10.71
N HIS A 147 -12.17 -3.67 -10.94
CA HIS A 147 -11.51 -3.19 -12.15
C HIS A 147 -10.41 -2.20 -11.76
N ASP A 148 -9.78 -1.58 -12.74
CA ASP A 148 -8.82 -0.49 -12.54
C ASP A 148 -9.43 0.61 -11.64
N ASP A 149 -8.70 1.01 -10.60
CA ASP A 149 -9.15 2.01 -9.63
C ASP A 149 -8.32 3.30 -9.67
N LEU A 150 -7.46 3.51 -10.67
CA LEU A 150 -6.61 4.68 -10.73
C LEU A 150 -7.40 5.92 -11.21
N ILE A 151 -7.41 6.96 -10.37
CA ILE A 151 -7.91 8.28 -10.73
C ILE A 151 -6.72 9.25 -10.72
N GLU A 152 -6.43 9.88 -11.87
CA GLU A 152 -5.28 10.77 -12.03
C GLU A 152 -5.65 12.11 -12.65
N SER A 153 -5.01 13.18 -12.15
CA SER A 153 -5.17 14.52 -12.70
C SER A 153 -3.92 15.37 -12.45
N THR A 154 -3.46 16.05 -13.50
CA THR A 154 -2.39 17.06 -13.40
C THR A 154 -2.85 18.36 -12.73
N ALA A 155 -4.16 18.63 -12.71
CA ALA A 155 -4.73 19.74 -11.94
C ALA A 155 -4.76 19.45 -10.43
N GLY A 156 -4.66 18.17 -10.07
CA GLY A 156 -4.73 17.68 -8.71
C GLY A 156 -6.14 17.69 -8.12
N TYR A 157 -6.23 17.13 -6.92
CA TYR A 157 -7.48 16.95 -6.18
C TYR A 157 -7.34 17.55 -4.78
N ASN A 158 -8.43 18.15 -4.30
CA ASN A 158 -8.51 18.70 -2.95
C ASN A 158 -8.93 17.62 -1.95
N VAL A 159 -8.51 17.82 -0.70
CA VAL A 159 -8.80 16.90 0.41
C VAL A 159 -9.57 17.60 1.51
N ARG A 160 -10.30 16.83 2.32
CA ARG A 160 -10.91 17.31 3.56
C ARG A 160 -10.71 16.29 4.68
N CYS A 161 -10.63 16.76 5.90
CA CYS A 161 -10.72 15.92 7.09
C CYS A 161 -12.17 15.91 7.58
N THR A 162 -12.77 14.73 7.64
CA THR A 162 -14.14 14.52 8.13
C THR A 162 -14.18 14.27 9.64
N LEU A 163 -13.06 13.79 10.22
CA LEU A 163 -12.93 13.47 11.64
C LEU A 163 -11.72 14.19 12.26
N PRO A 164 -11.78 15.54 12.44
CA PRO A 164 -10.62 16.35 12.86
C PRO A 164 -10.09 16.03 14.27
N ASP A 165 -10.92 15.45 15.13
CA ASP A 165 -10.53 15.03 16.48
C ASP A 165 -9.93 13.62 16.53
N ASN A 166 -9.93 12.88 15.40
CA ASN A 166 -9.37 11.54 15.34
C ASN A 166 -7.85 11.59 15.64
N PRO A 167 -7.32 10.77 16.57
CA PRO A 167 -5.92 10.82 16.98
C PRO A 167 -4.89 10.67 15.84
N LEU A 168 -5.27 10.03 14.73
CA LEU A 168 -4.39 9.86 13.56
C LEU A 168 -4.12 11.18 12.83
N VAL A 169 -5.03 12.15 12.93
CA VAL A 169 -4.99 13.39 12.14
C VAL A 169 -5.21 14.67 12.95
N LYS A 170 -5.35 14.53 14.28
CA LYS A 170 -5.59 15.64 15.19
C LYS A 170 -4.50 16.71 15.05
N ASN A 171 -4.90 17.97 15.14
CA ASN A 171 -4.02 19.15 15.06
C ASN A 171 -3.22 19.26 13.74
N LEU A 172 -3.72 18.66 12.65
CA LEU A 172 -3.21 18.92 11.29
C LEU A 172 -4.07 19.97 10.60
N ASP A 173 -3.45 20.98 10.01
CA ASP A 173 -4.14 22.00 9.23
C ASP A 173 -4.39 21.53 7.79
N TRP A 174 -5.46 20.77 7.60
CA TRP A 174 -5.87 20.23 6.31
C TRP A 174 -6.19 21.30 5.25
N SER A 175 -6.45 22.55 5.66
CA SER A 175 -6.69 23.65 4.70
C SER A 175 -5.43 24.01 3.90
N THR A 176 -4.26 23.61 4.39
CA THR A 176 -2.95 23.83 3.74
C THR A 176 -2.42 22.59 3.04
N ALA A 177 -3.16 21.47 3.08
CA ALA A 177 -2.75 20.25 2.40
C ALA A 177 -2.68 20.53 0.89
N PRO A 178 -1.53 20.26 0.24
CA PRO A 178 -1.39 20.57 -1.16
C PRO A 178 -2.16 19.54 -2.01
N PRO A 179 -2.55 19.90 -3.25
CA PRO A 179 -3.27 18.99 -4.12
C PRO A 179 -2.50 17.70 -4.39
N LEU A 180 -3.21 16.57 -4.34
CA LEU A 180 -2.70 15.24 -4.71
C LEU A 180 -2.95 15.00 -6.19
N LEU A 181 -2.06 14.26 -6.87
CA LEU A 181 -2.13 14.07 -8.33
C LEU A 181 -2.81 12.77 -8.76
N GLY A 182 -3.19 11.94 -7.81
CA GLY A 182 -4.00 10.75 -8.05
C GLY A 182 -4.26 9.94 -6.79
N PHE A 183 -5.14 8.96 -6.91
CA PHE A 183 -5.54 8.06 -5.82
C PHE A 183 -6.19 6.80 -6.39
N ASN A 184 -6.27 5.75 -5.56
CA ASN A 184 -7.05 4.55 -5.81
C ASN A 184 -8.51 4.79 -5.35
N GLU A 185 -9.47 4.63 -6.25
CA GLU A 185 -10.88 4.65 -5.92
C GLU A 185 -11.25 3.42 -5.10
N CYS A 186 -11.79 3.64 -3.90
CA CYS A 186 -12.26 2.57 -3.02
C CYS A 186 -13.58 2.98 -2.37
N ARG A 187 -14.27 2.01 -1.78
CA ARG A 187 -15.47 2.25 -0.95
C ARG A 187 -15.13 2.01 0.50
N VAL A 188 -15.59 2.86 1.41
CA VAL A 188 -15.41 2.59 2.84
C VAL A 188 -16.15 1.31 3.23
N ARG A 189 -15.50 0.43 3.98
CA ARG A 189 -16.13 -0.79 4.50
C ARG A 189 -17.05 -0.43 5.67
N GLU A 190 -18.18 -1.11 5.77
CA GLU A 190 -19.08 -0.96 6.92
C GLU A 190 -18.33 -1.19 8.24
N GLY A 191 -18.52 -0.29 9.20
CA GLY A 191 -17.82 -0.34 10.50
C GLY A 191 -16.40 0.26 10.49
N SER A 192 -15.96 0.85 9.37
CA SER A 192 -14.70 1.59 9.28
C SER A 192 -14.90 3.10 9.28
N ASP A 193 -13.89 3.83 9.75
CA ASP A 193 -13.85 5.29 9.68
C ASP A 193 -13.26 5.75 8.35
N SER A 194 -13.94 6.65 7.64
CA SER A 194 -13.36 7.49 6.59
C SER A 194 -12.94 8.82 7.23
N ILE A 195 -11.65 8.99 7.50
CA ILE A 195 -11.09 10.09 8.32
C ILE A 195 -10.71 11.30 7.46
N VAL A 196 -10.16 11.02 6.28
CA VAL A 196 -9.80 12.02 5.27
C VAL A 196 -10.41 11.56 3.97
N GLU A 197 -10.94 12.50 3.19
CA GLU A 197 -11.56 12.24 1.90
C GLU A 197 -10.94 13.13 0.82
N ILE A 198 -11.03 12.65 -0.42
CA ILE A 198 -10.57 13.33 -1.63
C ILE A 198 -11.76 13.57 -2.56
N GLU A 199 -11.83 14.76 -3.15
CA GLU A 199 -12.92 15.14 -4.05
C GLU A 199 -12.57 14.80 -5.50
N ASN A 200 -13.51 14.18 -6.22
CA ASN A 200 -13.44 13.97 -7.65
C ASN A 200 -14.85 14.09 -8.25
N GLN A 201 -15.03 15.01 -9.19
CA GLN A 201 -16.28 15.18 -9.97
C GLN A 201 -17.56 15.36 -9.11
N GLY A 202 -17.46 16.08 -7.99
CA GLY A 202 -18.56 16.33 -7.07
C GLY A 202 -18.79 15.23 -6.03
N HIS A 203 -17.97 14.17 -6.04
CA HIS A 203 -18.05 13.06 -5.11
C HIS A 203 -16.83 13.00 -4.20
N TRP A 204 -17.05 12.63 -2.94
CA TRP A 204 -15.99 12.43 -1.96
C TRP A 204 -15.70 10.93 -1.82
N HIS A 205 -14.43 10.58 -1.97
CA HIS A 205 -13.92 9.22 -1.85
C HIS A 205 -13.03 9.12 -0.61
N PRO A 206 -12.98 7.94 0.06
CA PRO A 206 -12.12 7.77 1.22
C PRO A 206 -10.65 7.90 0.78
N LEU A 207 -9.88 8.70 1.52
CA LEU A 207 -8.45 8.91 1.29
C LEU A 207 -7.61 8.37 2.44
N LEU A 208 -8.01 8.60 3.69
CA LEU A 208 -7.50 7.89 4.87
C LEU A 208 -8.66 7.15 5.51
N ALA A 209 -8.63 5.82 5.49
CA ALA A 209 -9.60 4.98 6.17
C ALA A 209 -8.94 4.10 7.22
N ALA A 210 -9.69 3.76 8.26
CA ALA A 210 -9.15 3.04 9.39
C ALA A 210 -10.20 2.19 10.11
N HIS A 211 -9.80 1.04 10.63
CA HIS A 211 -10.64 0.25 11.54
C HIS A 211 -9.81 -0.67 12.44
N LYS A 212 -10.45 -1.17 13.51
CA LYS A 212 -9.86 -2.15 14.40
C LYS A 212 -10.08 -3.57 13.86
N LEU A 213 -9.06 -4.41 13.94
CA LEU A 213 -9.13 -5.83 13.58
C LEU A 213 -8.50 -6.66 14.69
N GLY A 214 -9.34 -7.34 15.48
CA GLY A 214 -8.91 -8.04 16.68
C GLY A 214 -8.31 -7.08 17.71
N ALA A 215 -7.10 -7.37 18.19
CA ALA A 215 -6.35 -6.49 19.08
C ALA A 215 -5.53 -5.42 18.33
N GLY A 216 -5.39 -5.54 17.00
CA GLY A 216 -4.64 -4.61 16.16
C GLY A 216 -5.52 -3.68 15.36
N PHE A 217 -4.92 -3.05 14.37
CA PHE A 217 -5.55 -1.98 13.61
C PHE A 217 -5.09 -1.98 12.16
N VAL A 218 -5.97 -1.59 11.23
CA VAL A 218 -5.65 -1.47 9.81
C VAL A 218 -5.98 -0.07 9.33
N THR A 219 -5.03 0.52 8.61
CA THR A 219 -5.17 1.84 7.99
C THR A 219 -4.85 1.78 6.50
N CYS A 220 -5.58 2.54 5.71
CA CYS A 220 -5.35 2.67 4.28
C CYS A 220 -5.27 4.15 3.91
N TRP A 221 -4.19 4.53 3.24
CA TRP A 221 -4.02 5.82 2.59
C TRP A 221 -4.13 5.60 1.09
N MET A 222 -5.24 5.97 0.47
CA MET A 222 -5.58 5.61 -0.92
C MET A 222 -4.76 6.37 -1.97
N THR A 223 -3.67 7.04 -1.58
CA THR A 223 -2.73 7.69 -2.50
C THR A 223 -1.29 7.37 -2.09
N GLY A 224 -0.32 7.91 -2.82
CA GLY A 224 1.10 7.68 -2.55
C GLY A 224 1.64 8.53 -1.41
N ALA A 225 2.56 7.97 -0.62
CA ALA A 225 3.43 8.74 0.28
C ALA A 225 4.60 9.43 -0.46
N SER A 226 4.78 9.07 -1.73
CA SER A 226 5.89 9.41 -2.62
C SER A 226 5.38 9.81 -4.01
N PRO A 227 6.26 10.22 -4.95
CA PRO A 227 5.86 10.55 -6.31
C PRO A 227 5.25 9.36 -7.07
N HIS A 228 4.45 9.60 -8.12
CA HIS A 228 4.02 10.92 -8.60
C HIS A 228 2.81 11.49 -7.86
N TRP A 229 1.87 10.66 -7.41
CA TRP A 229 0.64 11.13 -6.75
C TRP A 229 0.89 12.01 -5.52
N GLY A 230 1.83 11.62 -4.66
CA GLY A 230 2.18 12.30 -3.41
C GLY A 230 3.28 13.36 -3.56
N ILE A 231 3.71 13.72 -4.77
CA ILE A 231 4.88 14.60 -4.97
C ILE A 231 4.73 15.98 -4.31
N ASN A 232 3.50 16.51 -4.30
CA ASN A 232 3.19 17.77 -3.62
C ASN A 232 3.00 17.53 -2.11
N PHE A 233 2.34 16.44 -1.73
CA PHE A 233 2.12 16.06 -0.34
C PHE A 233 3.42 15.95 0.45
N MET A 234 4.48 15.41 -0.17
CA MET A 234 5.82 15.41 0.41
C MET A 234 6.30 16.79 0.86
N LYS A 235 5.90 17.86 0.15
CA LYS A 235 6.29 19.24 0.46
C LYS A 235 5.44 19.89 1.55
N TRP A 236 4.34 19.25 1.95
CA TRP A 236 3.45 19.78 2.99
C TRP A 236 4.21 19.91 4.31
N HIS A 237 4.00 21.04 5.00
CA HIS A 237 4.69 21.33 6.25
C HIS A 237 4.37 20.29 7.34
N SER A 238 3.15 19.73 7.32
CA SER A 238 2.72 18.70 8.25
C SER A 238 3.01 17.27 7.78
N TYR A 239 3.68 17.05 6.64
CA TYR A 239 3.95 15.70 6.11
C TYR A 239 4.58 14.76 7.15
N ARG A 240 5.61 15.25 7.86
CA ARG A 240 6.24 14.46 8.93
C ARG A 240 5.27 14.21 10.08
N GLN A 241 4.56 15.24 10.54
CA GLN A 241 3.59 15.11 11.63
C GLN A 241 2.51 14.09 11.28
N PHE A 242 1.95 14.16 10.07
CA PHE A 242 0.95 13.22 9.57
C PHE A 242 1.43 11.77 9.66
N TRP A 243 2.59 11.44 9.07
CA TRP A 243 3.10 10.07 9.10
C TRP A 243 3.45 9.62 10.51
N THR A 244 4.12 10.46 11.30
CA THR A 244 4.45 10.10 12.69
C THR A 244 3.19 9.88 13.54
N GLN A 245 2.11 10.63 13.31
CA GLN A 245 0.84 10.43 14.03
C GLN A 245 0.17 9.10 13.66
N ILE A 246 0.17 8.71 12.38
CA ILE A 246 -0.41 7.43 11.97
C ILE A 246 0.24 6.25 12.71
N PHE A 247 1.55 6.31 12.97
CA PHE A 247 2.32 5.18 13.50
C PHE A 247 2.73 5.31 14.99
N ARG A 248 2.23 6.31 15.71
CA ARG A 248 2.48 6.43 17.16
C ARG A 248 1.67 5.40 17.94
N ARG A 249 2.33 4.66 18.84
CA ARG A 249 1.73 3.63 19.72
C ARG A 249 0.57 4.13 20.59
N GLU A 250 0.57 5.40 20.96
CA GLU A 250 -0.50 6.01 21.79
C GLU A 250 -1.88 6.01 21.12
N ASN A 251 -1.93 5.80 19.79
CA ASN A 251 -3.18 5.74 19.04
C ASN A 251 -3.77 4.31 18.96
N SER A 252 -3.14 3.33 19.62
CA SER A 252 -3.55 1.91 19.60
C SER A 252 -4.37 1.47 20.83
N THR A 253 -4.75 2.40 21.71
CA THR A 253 -5.60 2.15 22.90
C THR A 253 -7.01 2.69 22.69
#